data_AF-A0A1H8Z5Q6-F1
#
_entry.id   AF-A0A1H8Z5Q6-F1
#
_cell.length_a   1.000
_cell.length_b   1.000
_cell.length_c   1.000
_cell.angle_alpha   90.00
_cell.angle_beta   90.00
_cell.angle_gamma   90.00
#
_symmetry.space_group_name_H-M   'P 1'
#
loop_
_entity.id
_entity.type
_entity.pdbx_description
1 polymer ?
#
loop_
_entity_poly.entity_id
_entity_poly.type
_entity_poly.pdbx_seq_one_letter_code
_entity_poly.pdbx_strand_id
1 'polypeptide(L)'
;MKKKNKGPVSDARMAEYAENWQRCRTEDIPGLFQGYDTEQEQCERLVTFKMNKDALKAFQSTIKAGSDELRFIVHLGLLHNDFPAKVPKKPAFQLFIQALYGKKDWHKNCFPLEWDSNGKFSQGRDESTNNGAEAISAASAYLFVHSWMETFTEDLALPFESVSHDLDRRVKAYQFSNAESKAIAADLGTPDASAKGLYIHLGRGLAVARHPFSFRPVIDVAGPQRANSAPEVFANATGLLDGDGDSFYDFGAPIPPGSPDD
;
A
#
# COMPACT_ATOMS: atom_id res chain seq x y z
N MET A 1 -10.39 18.68 -19.90
CA MET A 1 -9.96 18.95 -18.50
C MET A 1 -8.45 18.83 -18.43
N LYS A 2 -7.74 19.82 -17.88
CA LYS A 2 -6.27 19.77 -17.72
C LYS A 2 -5.92 18.61 -16.77
N LYS A 3 -5.21 17.58 -17.25
CA LYS A 3 -4.55 16.58 -16.40
C LYS A 3 -3.57 17.34 -15.50
N LYS A 4 -3.95 17.58 -14.23
CA LYS A 4 -3.00 18.08 -13.24
C LYS A 4 -1.99 16.96 -13.03
N ASN A 5 -0.72 17.23 -13.34
CA ASN A 5 0.41 16.39 -12.93
C ASN A 5 0.24 16.10 -11.42
N LYS A 6 -0.06 14.86 -11.06
CA LYS A 6 -0.12 14.43 -9.66
C LYS A 6 1.31 14.12 -9.21
N GLY A 7 2.10 15.18 -9.06
CA GLY A 7 3.39 15.13 -8.39
C GLY A 7 3.23 14.80 -6.90
N PRO A 8 4.32 14.83 -6.12
CA PRO A 8 4.24 14.57 -4.69
C PRO A 8 3.25 15.51 -4.00
N VAL A 9 2.56 15.00 -2.98
CA VAL A 9 1.77 15.82 -2.07
C VAL A 9 2.72 16.67 -1.24
N SER A 10 2.36 17.93 -0.99
CA SER A 10 3.12 18.79 -0.08
C SER A 10 3.13 18.23 1.33
N ASP A 11 4.26 18.33 2.02
CA ASP A 11 4.47 17.81 3.39
C ASP A 11 3.34 18.19 4.36
N ALA A 12 2.92 19.46 4.36
CA ALA A 12 1.86 19.95 5.25
C ALA A 12 0.51 19.26 5.02
N ARG A 13 0.21 18.95 3.75
CA ARG A 13 -1.04 18.31 3.35
C ARG A 13 -0.99 16.80 3.60
N MET A 14 0.16 16.16 3.45
CA MET A 14 0.34 14.77 3.84
C MET A 14 0.19 14.61 5.36
N ALA A 15 0.74 15.54 6.15
CA ALA A 15 0.55 15.57 7.59
C ALA A 15 -0.93 15.73 7.98
N GLU A 16 -1.66 16.63 7.34
CA GLU A 16 -3.11 16.78 7.52
C GLU A 16 -3.86 15.47 7.25
N TYR A 17 -3.56 14.80 6.13
CA TYR A 17 -4.22 13.53 5.79
C TYR A 17 -3.93 12.40 6.79
N ALA A 18 -2.70 12.34 7.29
CA ALA A 18 -2.32 11.38 8.33
C ALA A 18 -3.04 11.69 9.66
N GLU A 19 -3.13 12.97 10.04
CA GLU A 19 -3.86 13.41 11.24
C GLU A 19 -5.36 13.09 11.14
N ASN A 20 -5.97 13.35 10.00
CA ASN A 20 -7.36 13.01 9.69
C ASN A 20 -7.63 11.52 9.87
N TRP A 21 -6.76 10.67 9.32
CA TRP A 21 -6.86 9.22 9.49
C TRP A 21 -6.78 8.79 10.96
N GLN A 22 -5.89 9.41 11.74
CA GLN A 22 -5.70 9.08 13.15
C GLN A 22 -6.83 9.56 14.05
N ARG A 23 -7.57 10.60 13.65
CA ARG A 23 -8.71 11.16 14.40
C ARG A 23 -10.08 10.65 13.96
N CYS A 24 -10.15 9.96 12.82
CA CYS A 24 -11.35 9.26 12.38
C CYS A 24 -11.88 8.40 13.53
N ARG A 25 -13.20 8.37 13.76
CA ARG A 25 -13.77 7.47 14.77
C ARG A 25 -13.84 6.05 14.24
N THR A 26 -13.98 5.07 15.12
CA THR A 26 -13.93 3.65 14.72
C THR A 26 -15.18 3.27 13.94
N GLU A 27 -16.33 3.75 14.41
CA GLU A 27 -17.64 3.56 13.79
C GLU A 27 -17.74 4.11 12.35
N ASP A 28 -16.89 5.08 12.00
CA ASP A 28 -16.89 5.71 10.68
C ASP A 28 -16.00 4.98 9.66
N ILE A 29 -15.06 4.13 10.11
CA ILE A 29 -14.10 3.45 9.23
C ILE A 29 -14.78 2.64 8.11
N PRO A 30 -15.81 1.83 8.37
CA PRO A 30 -16.41 1.00 7.32
C PRO A 30 -16.87 1.79 6.09
N GLY A 31 -17.42 3.00 6.30
CA GLY A 31 -17.87 3.88 5.22
C GLY A 31 -16.74 4.48 4.40
N LEU A 32 -15.52 4.55 4.94
CA LEU A 32 -14.34 5.09 4.25
C LEU A 32 -13.82 4.18 3.14
N PHE A 33 -14.07 2.87 3.26
CA PHE A 33 -13.63 1.85 2.32
C PHE A 33 -14.66 1.56 1.24
N GLN A 34 -15.51 2.53 0.92
CA GLN A 34 -16.50 2.45 -0.14
C GLN A 34 -16.32 3.57 -1.17
N GLY A 35 -16.53 3.23 -2.44
CA GLY A 35 -16.53 4.18 -3.55
C GLY A 35 -17.58 3.82 -4.58
N TYR A 36 -18.18 4.81 -5.23
CA TYR A 36 -19.11 4.55 -6.33
C TYR A 36 -18.34 4.35 -7.64
N ASP A 37 -18.37 3.14 -8.19
CA ASP A 37 -17.87 2.85 -9.53
C ASP A 37 -18.88 3.35 -10.56
N THR A 38 -18.50 4.41 -11.26
CA THR A 38 -19.34 5.01 -12.30
C THR A 38 -19.42 4.19 -13.58
N GLU A 39 -18.47 3.30 -13.84
CA GLU A 39 -18.45 2.44 -15.03
C GLU A 39 -19.39 1.25 -14.87
N GLN A 40 -19.43 0.67 -13.65
CA GLN A 40 -20.30 -0.47 -13.32
C GLN A 40 -21.62 -0.05 -12.63
N GLU A 41 -21.79 1.25 -12.39
CA GLU A 41 -22.95 1.84 -11.69
C GLU A 41 -23.24 1.26 -10.30
N GLN A 42 -22.22 0.75 -9.60
CA GLN A 42 -22.36 0.08 -8.31
C GLN A 42 -21.44 0.64 -7.22
N CYS A 43 -21.75 0.32 -5.96
CA CYS A 43 -20.88 0.63 -4.84
C CYS A 43 -19.83 -0.47 -4.71
N GLU A 44 -18.57 -0.07 -4.68
CA GLU A 44 -17.42 -0.96 -4.61
C GLU A 44 -16.65 -0.77 -3.31
N ARG A 45 -15.99 -1.84 -2.88
CA ARG A 45 -15.02 -1.77 -1.79
C ARG A 45 -13.68 -1.28 -2.31
N LEU A 46 -13.00 -0.48 -1.50
CA LEU A 46 -11.64 -0.02 -1.84
C LEU A 46 -10.65 -1.11 -1.49
N VAL A 47 -10.12 -1.73 -2.53
CA VAL A 47 -9.23 -2.88 -2.41
C VAL A 47 -7.87 -2.59 -3.03
N THR A 48 -7.86 -2.10 -4.28
CA THR A 48 -6.62 -1.89 -5.03
C THR A 48 -6.39 -0.41 -5.29
N PHE A 49 -5.15 0.02 -5.06
CA PHE A 49 -4.68 1.37 -5.36
C PHE A 49 -3.52 1.29 -6.33
N LYS A 50 -3.52 2.13 -7.36
CA LYS A 50 -2.56 2.13 -8.45
C LYS A 50 -1.85 3.47 -8.54
N MET A 51 -0.54 3.43 -8.77
CA MET A 51 0.20 4.59 -9.22
C MET A 51 0.15 4.71 -10.75
N ASN A 52 -0.32 5.86 -11.24
CA ASN A 52 -0.31 6.12 -12.68
C ASN A 52 1.13 6.25 -13.23
N LYS A 53 1.30 6.09 -14.54
CA LYS A 53 2.63 6.03 -15.19
C LYS A 53 3.50 7.27 -14.95
N ASP A 54 2.90 8.46 -15.00
CA ASP A 54 3.64 9.72 -14.84
C ASP A 54 4.08 9.92 -13.38
N ALA A 55 3.20 9.60 -12.43
CA ALA A 55 3.51 9.60 -11.00
C ALA A 55 4.56 8.52 -10.66
N LEU A 56 4.52 7.36 -11.30
CA LEU A 56 5.50 6.29 -11.12
C LEU A 56 6.90 6.74 -11.54
N LYS A 57 7.03 7.38 -12.70
CA LYS A 57 8.32 7.95 -13.13
C LYS A 57 8.82 9.02 -12.17
N ALA A 58 7.93 9.89 -11.70
CA ALA A 58 8.27 10.92 -10.73
C ALA A 58 8.70 10.29 -9.38
N PHE A 59 8.00 9.27 -8.90
CA PHE A 59 8.36 8.53 -7.70
C PHE A 59 9.74 7.86 -7.84
N GLN A 60 9.99 7.19 -8.96
CA GLN A 60 11.29 6.59 -9.28
C GLN A 60 12.44 7.60 -9.26
N SER A 61 12.20 8.83 -9.72
CA SER A 61 13.22 9.88 -9.67
C SER A 61 13.62 10.28 -8.25
N THR A 62 12.81 9.95 -7.24
CA THR A 62 13.12 10.18 -5.82
C THR A 62 13.86 9.01 -5.16
N ILE A 63 13.97 7.87 -5.86
CA ILE A 63 14.55 6.64 -5.33
C ILE A 63 16.07 6.65 -5.51
N LYS A 64 16.81 6.60 -4.39
CA LYS A 64 18.25 6.42 -4.30
C LYS A 64 18.52 4.94 -3.99
N ALA A 65 18.41 4.10 -5.01
CA ALA A 65 18.48 2.63 -4.86
C ALA A 65 19.76 2.13 -4.16
N GLY A 66 20.88 2.87 -4.28
CA GLY A 66 22.14 2.55 -3.61
C GLY A 66 22.20 2.91 -2.11
N SER A 67 21.15 3.48 -1.52
CA SER A 67 21.15 3.86 -0.10
C SER A 67 20.83 2.69 0.82
N ASP A 68 21.64 2.52 1.88
CA ASP A 68 21.38 1.57 2.97
C ASP A 68 20.26 2.00 3.93
N GLU A 69 19.83 3.26 3.81
CA GLU A 69 18.76 3.84 4.61
C GLU A 69 17.39 3.77 3.92
N LEU A 70 17.34 3.39 2.64
CA LEU A 70 16.10 3.31 1.87
C LEU A 70 15.05 2.45 2.59
N ARG A 71 13.88 3.02 2.87
CA ARG A 71 12.67 2.32 3.33
C ARG A 71 11.48 2.82 2.52
N PHE A 72 10.67 1.92 1.99
CA PHE A 72 9.36 2.28 1.49
C PHE A 72 8.35 2.35 2.63
N ILE A 73 7.61 3.45 2.67
CA ILE A 73 6.54 3.69 3.62
C ILE A 73 5.23 3.80 2.86
N VAL A 74 4.25 2.99 3.22
CA VAL A 74 2.86 3.11 2.76
C VAL A 74 2.06 3.80 3.86
N HIS A 75 1.76 5.08 3.65
CA HIS A 75 0.97 5.88 4.57
C HIS A 75 -0.51 5.65 4.35
N LEU A 76 -1.25 5.58 5.45
CA LEU A 76 -2.71 5.57 5.46
C LEU A 76 -3.18 7.01 5.67
N GLY A 77 -4.05 7.52 4.81
CA GLY A 77 -4.52 8.90 4.91
C GLY A 77 -5.98 9.07 4.54
N LEU A 78 -6.59 10.09 5.15
CA LEU A 78 -7.96 10.48 4.92
C LEU A 78 -7.99 11.90 4.33
N LEU A 79 -8.50 12.03 3.10
CA LEU A 79 -8.45 13.28 2.32
C LEU A 79 -9.31 14.40 2.92
N HIS A 80 -10.35 14.04 3.67
CA HIS A 80 -11.26 14.96 4.36
C HIS A 80 -11.87 14.27 5.59
N ASN A 81 -12.06 15.01 6.68
CA ASN A 81 -12.70 14.49 7.90
C ASN A 81 -14.23 14.42 7.82
N ASP A 82 -14.83 14.98 6.78
CA ASP A 82 -16.27 15.01 6.64
C ASP A 82 -16.73 13.68 6.04
N PHE A 83 -17.51 12.91 6.81
CA PHE A 83 -18.11 11.66 6.35
C PHE A 83 -19.39 11.97 5.57
N PRO A 84 -19.39 11.81 4.22
CA PRO A 84 -20.57 12.14 3.44
C PRO A 84 -21.70 11.18 3.80
N ALA A 85 -22.92 11.70 3.91
CA ALA A 85 -24.13 10.89 4.13
C ALA A 85 -24.44 9.91 2.97
N LYS A 86 -23.66 9.94 1.89
CA LYS A 86 -23.77 9.11 0.70
C LYS A 86 -22.40 8.60 0.29
N VAL A 87 -22.33 7.41 -0.28
CA VAL A 87 -21.09 6.83 -0.83
C VAL A 87 -20.47 7.81 -1.83
N PRO A 88 -19.20 8.22 -1.63
CA PRO A 88 -18.59 9.21 -2.48
C PRO A 88 -18.14 8.59 -3.81
N LYS A 89 -18.20 9.37 -4.90
CA LYS A 89 -17.61 8.99 -6.20
C LYS A 89 -16.09 8.94 -6.18
N LYS A 90 -15.49 9.58 -5.18
CA LYS A 90 -14.05 9.55 -4.93
C LYS A 90 -13.85 9.09 -3.50
N PRO A 91 -13.13 7.99 -3.28
CA PRO A 91 -12.73 7.56 -1.96
C PRO A 91 -12.18 8.69 -1.08
N ALA A 92 -12.66 8.73 0.16
CA ALA A 92 -12.09 9.59 1.18
C ALA A 92 -10.75 9.02 1.66
N PHE A 93 -10.67 7.69 1.79
CA PHE A 93 -9.44 6.98 2.11
C PHE A 93 -8.51 6.92 0.89
N GLN A 94 -7.23 7.19 1.12
CA GLN A 94 -6.19 7.15 0.08
C GLN A 94 -4.89 6.58 0.67
N LEU A 95 -4.20 5.76 -0.12
CA LEU A 95 -2.84 5.34 0.18
C LEU A 95 -1.82 6.30 -0.44
N PHE A 96 -0.72 6.51 0.27
CA PHE A 96 0.42 7.26 -0.23
C PHE A 96 1.68 6.44 -0.05
N ILE A 97 2.60 6.48 -1.01
CA ILE A 97 3.90 5.82 -0.89
C ILE A 97 5.03 6.83 -0.85
N GLN A 98 6.06 6.51 -0.06
CA GLN A 98 7.23 7.34 0.14
C GLN A 98 8.51 6.49 0.10
N ALA A 99 9.57 7.02 -0.52
CA ALA A 99 10.94 6.57 -0.31
C ALA A 99 11.58 7.38 0.84
N LEU A 100 11.73 6.75 2.01
CA LEU A 100 12.27 7.34 3.22
C LEU A 100 13.76 6.98 3.35
N TYR A 101 14.60 7.98 3.69
CA TYR A 101 16.03 7.78 4.00
C TYR A 101 16.39 8.17 5.43
N GLY A 102 15.41 8.59 6.23
CA GLY A 102 15.62 8.94 7.64
C GLY A 102 14.43 9.72 8.19
N LYS A 103 14.37 9.87 9.52
CA LYS A 103 13.23 10.51 10.20
C LYS A 103 12.91 11.93 9.69
N LYS A 104 13.93 12.68 9.29
CA LYS A 104 13.78 14.06 8.75
C LYS A 104 13.05 14.12 7.41
N ASP A 105 12.90 12.98 6.73
CA ASP A 105 12.20 12.87 5.46
C ASP A 105 10.75 12.48 5.63
N TRP A 106 10.26 12.21 6.86
CA TRP A 106 8.88 11.83 7.10
C TRP A 106 7.89 12.80 6.44
N HIS A 107 6.89 12.25 5.73
CA HIS A 107 5.90 12.98 4.91
C HIS A 107 6.44 13.76 3.69
N LYS A 108 7.75 13.73 3.42
CA LYS A 108 8.34 14.36 2.23
C LYS A 108 8.20 13.47 1.02
N ASN A 109 7.93 14.08 -0.14
CA ASN A 109 7.85 13.39 -1.43
C ASN A 109 6.89 12.18 -1.42
N CYS A 110 5.77 12.29 -0.69
CA CYS A 110 4.74 11.26 -0.69
C CYS A 110 3.92 11.32 -1.96
N PHE A 111 3.79 10.20 -2.66
CA PHE A 111 3.01 10.09 -3.90
C PHE A 111 1.67 9.42 -3.63
N PRO A 112 0.55 10.03 -4.05
CA PRO A 112 -0.77 9.43 -3.88
C PRO A 112 -0.96 8.28 -4.87
N LEU A 113 -1.54 7.17 -4.41
CA LEU A 113 -2.02 6.10 -5.28
C LEU A 113 -3.53 6.27 -5.49
N GLU A 114 -4.02 6.01 -6.68
CA GLU A 114 -5.43 6.19 -7.05
C GLU A 114 -6.19 4.87 -6.88
N TRP A 115 -7.42 4.91 -6.36
CA TRP A 115 -8.26 3.71 -6.32
C TRP A 115 -8.50 3.19 -7.75
N ASP A 116 -8.31 1.88 -7.92
CA ASP A 116 -8.57 1.15 -9.16
C ASP A 116 -9.70 0.14 -8.88
N SER A 117 -10.91 0.42 -9.41
CA SER A 117 -12.08 -0.44 -9.22
C SER A 117 -11.93 -1.79 -9.93
N ASN A 118 -11.09 -1.83 -10.97
CA ASN A 118 -10.77 -3.04 -11.74
C ASN A 118 -9.28 -3.39 -11.57
N GLY A 119 -8.79 -3.32 -10.33
CA GLY A 119 -7.41 -3.66 -10.01
C GLY A 119 -7.02 -5.03 -10.57
N LYS A 120 -5.93 -5.09 -11.34
CA LYS A 120 -5.39 -6.37 -11.81
C LYS A 120 -4.93 -7.16 -10.59
N PHE A 121 -5.51 -8.33 -10.38
CA PHE A 121 -4.88 -9.38 -9.58
C PHE A 121 -4.26 -10.33 -10.58
N SER A 122 -2.94 -10.45 -10.52
CA SER A 122 -2.25 -11.37 -11.40
C SER A 122 -2.77 -12.80 -11.11
N GLN A 123 -3.11 -13.56 -12.17
CA GLN A 123 -3.72 -14.89 -11.99
C GLN A 123 -2.62 -15.89 -11.66
N GLY A 124 -2.12 -15.85 -10.41
CA GLY A 124 -1.09 -16.75 -9.90
C GLY A 124 -1.51 -18.21 -9.95
N ARG A 125 -1.40 -18.84 -11.12
CA ARG A 125 -1.67 -20.28 -11.34
C ARG A 125 -0.49 -21.17 -10.99
N ASP A 126 0.69 -20.61 -10.74
CA ASP A 126 1.89 -21.35 -10.35
C ASP A 126 2.28 -21.06 -8.88
N GLU A 127 2.32 -22.14 -8.07
CA GLU A 127 2.44 -22.09 -6.60
C GLU A 127 3.87 -21.95 -6.06
N SER A 128 4.89 -21.99 -6.92
CA SER A 128 6.27 -22.11 -6.46
C SER A 128 6.99 -20.76 -6.46
N THR A 129 6.93 -20.06 -5.33
CA THR A 129 7.76 -18.90 -5.08
C THR A 129 8.44 -19.08 -3.71
N ASN A 130 9.61 -19.71 -3.72
CA ASN A 130 10.44 -19.90 -2.52
C ASN A 130 10.76 -18.53 -1.94
N ASN A 131 10.42 -18.26 -0.67
CA ASN A 131 11.14 -17.37 0.26
C ASN A 131 10.55 -17.39 1.67
N GLY A 132 11.26 -17.98 2.65
CA GLY A 132 10.92 -17.92 4.08
C GLY A 132 9.60 -18.60 4.49
N ALA A 133 9.49 -19.07 5.74
CA ALA A 133 8.26 -19.71 6.22
C ALA A 133 7.06 -18.75 6.37
N GLU A 134 7.28 -17.44 6.23
CA GLU A 134 6.30 -16.39 6.56
C GLU A 134 5.92 -15.50 5.36
N ALA A 135 6.33 -15.87 4.13
CA ALA A 135 5.96 -15.14 2.93
C ALA A 135 4.54 -15.51 2.46
N ILE A 136 3.78 -14.50 2.03
CA ILE A 136 2.51 -14.71 1.33
C ILE A 136 2.82 -14.98 -0.15
N SER A 137 2.47 -16.17 -0.65
CA SER A 137 2.58 -16.49 -2.08
C SER A 137 1.67 -15.59 -2.93
N ALA A 138 1.93 -15.45 -4.23
CA ALA A 138 1.06 -14.69 -5.14
C ALA A 138 -0.41 -15.19 -5.11
N ALA A 139 -0.61 -16.51 -5.10
CA ALA A 139 -1.93 -17.12 -4.92
C ALA A 139 -2.56 -16.79 -3.56
N SER A 140 -1.76 -16.70 -2.50
CA SER A 140 -2.22 -16.28 -1.18
C SER A 140 -2.57 -14.79 -1.14
N ALA A 141 -1.88 -13.92 -1.90
CA ALA A 141 -2.24 -12.51 -2.04
C ALA A 141 -3.64 -12.33 -2.65
N TYR A 142 -4.06 -13.24 -3.53
CA TYR A 142 -5.45 -13.28 -4.01
C TYR A 142 -6.43 -13.61 -2.88
N LEU A 143 -6.17 -14.64 -2.07
CA LEU A 143 -7.02 -14.99 -0.92
C LEU A 143 -7.09 -13.86 0.12
N PHE A 144 -5.96 -13.17 0.34
CA PHE A 144 -5.84 -12.02 1.21
C PHE A 144 -6.80 -10.88 0.80
N VAL A 145 -6.81 -10.56 -0.49
CA VAL A 145 -7.72 -9.58 -1.08
C VAL A 145 -9.17 -10.06 -1.08
N HIS A 146 -9.41 -11.31 -1.46
CA HIS A 146 -10.74 -11.89 -1.48
C HIS A 146 -11.39 -11.85 -0.09
N SER A 147 -10.63 -12.21 0.94
CA SER A 147 -11.06 -12.14 2.34
C SER A 147 -11.51 -10.73 2.74
N TRP A 148 -10.89 -9.70 2.17
CA TRP A 148 -11.29 -8.31 2.41
C TRP A 148 -12.59 -7.95 1.71
N MET A 149 -12.84 -8.45 0.50
CA MET A 149 -14.13 -8.28 -0.19
C MET A 149 -15.27 -9.02 0.53
N GLU A 150 -14.98 -10.16 1.15
CA GLU A 150 -15.96 -10.95 1.91
C GLU A 150 -16.19 -10.46 3.35
N THR A 151 -15.33 -9.58 3.86
CA THR A 151 -15.47 -9.07 5.24
C THR A 151 -16.77 -8.28 5.40
N PHE A 152 -17.51 -8.53 6.47
CA PHE A 152 -18.74 -7.79 6.77
C PHE A 152 -18.45 -6.32 7.03
N THR A 153 -19.40 -5.44 6.73
CA THR A 153 -19.16 -3.98 6.79
C THR A 153 -18.81 -3.55 8.21
N GLU A 154 -19.55 -4.06 9.20
CA GLU A 154 -19.31 -3.87 10.64
C GLU A 154 -17.91 -4.30 11.10
N ASP A 155 -17.29 -5.27 10.41
CA ASP A 155 -15.99 -5.83 10.77
C ASP A 155 -14.81 -5.11 10.09
N LEU A 156 -15.06 -4.17 9.16
CA LEU A 156 -13.99 -3.51 8.39
C LEU A 156 -13.07 -2.62 9.24
N ALA A 157 -13.51 -2.22 10.44
CA ALA A 157 -12.71 -1.41 11.35
C ALA A 157 -11.65 -2.25 12.11
N LEU A 158 -12.03 -3.47 12.51
CA LEU A 158 -11.23 -4.37 13.35
C LEU A 158 -9.79 -4.56 12.84
N PRO A 159 -9.52 -4.67 11.52
CA PRO A 159 -8.17 -4.88 11.03
C PRO A 159 -7.19 -3.73 11.27
N PHE A 160 -7.70 -2.52 11.50
CA PHE A 160 -6.91 -1.32 11.76
C PHE A 160 -6.76 -0.99 13.25
N GLU A 161 -7.44 -1.74 14.11
CA GLU A 161 -7.35 -1.58 15.55
C GLU A 161 -6.07 -2.24 16.08
N SER A 162 -5.38 -1.53 16.98
CA SER A 162 -4.26 -2.12 17.72
C SER A 162 -4.79 -3.12 18.73
N VAL A 163 -4.09 -4.26 18.87
CA VAL A 163 -4.31 -5.20 19.98
C VAL A 163 -4.10 -4.51 21.35
N SER A 164 -3.46 -3.33 21.39
CA SER A 164 -3.50 -2.42 22.54
C SER A 164 -4.81 -1.62 22.58
N HIS A 165 -5.89 -2.28 22.96
CA HIS A 165 -7.24 -1.73 23.15
C HIS A 165 -7.25 -0.42 23.99
N ASP A 166 -6.25 -0.21 24.86
CA ASP A 166 -6.22 0.90 25.81
C ASP A 166 -5.81 2.27 25.22
N LEU A 167 -5.28 2.32 24.00
CA LEU A 167 -4.75 3.57 23.45
C LEU A 167 -5.64 4.24 22.41
N ASP A 168 -6.70 3.59 21.91
CA ASP A 168 -7.58 4.15 20.85
C ASP A 168 -6.85 4.60 19.58
N ARG A 169 -5.63 4.09 19.36
CA ARG A 169 -4.80 4.54 18.25
C ARG A 169 -4.59 3.42 17.22
N ARG A 170 -4.62 3.82 15.95
CA ARG A 170 -4.61 2.94 14.76
C ARG A 170 -3.23 2.95 14.09
N VAL A 171 -2.94 1.92 13.28
CA VAL A 171 -1.74 1.92 12.44
C VAL A 171 -1.66 3.22 11.62
N LYS A 172 -0.51 3.89 11.64
CA LYS A 172 -0.28 5.15 10.88
C LYS A 172 0.15 4.87 9.44
N ALA A 173 1.06 3.90 9.30
CA ALA A 173 1.69 3.56 8.05
C ALA A 173 2.29 2.15 8.14
N TYR A 174 2.77 1.63 7.01
CA TYR A 174 3.51 0.39 6.92
C TYR A 174 4.90 0.65 6.38
N GLN A 175 5.92 0.12 7.07
CA GLN A 175 7.31 0.28 6.69
C GLN A 175 7.90 -1.03 6.18
N PHE A 176 8.40 -1.00 4.96
CA PHE A 176 9.11 -2.11 4.34
C PHE A 176 10.58 -2.09 4.75
N SER A 177 11.20 -3.26 4.87
CA SER A 177 12.61 -3.38 5.30
C SER A 177 13.57 -2.77 4.28
N ASN A 178 14.85 -2.54 4.63
CA ASN A 178 15.82 -2.05 3.63
C ASN A 178 15.95 -3.00 2.44
N ALA A 179 16.13 -4.29 2.75
CA ALA A 179 16.39 -5.31 1.76
C ALA A 179 15.22 -5.41 0.76
N GLU A 180 14.01 -5.37 1.28
CA GLU A 180 12.81 -5.41 0.46
C GLU A 180 12.58 -4.10 -0.31
N SER A 181 12.81 -2.95 0.32
CA SER A 181 12.70 -1.66 -0.38
C SER A 181 13.70 -1.56 -1.55
N LYS A 182 14.90 -2.13 -1.39
CA LYS A 182 15.89 -2.27 -2.47
C LYS A 182 15.41 -3.22 -3.57
N ALA A 183 14.77 -4.33 -3.23
CA ALA A 183 14.19 -5.25 -4.19
C ALA A 183 13.03 -4.62 -4.98
N ILE A 184 12.09 -3.95 -4.31
CA ILE A 184 11.00 -3.20 -4.95
C ILE A 184 11.59 -2.10 -5.85
N ALA A 185 12.60 -1.35 -5.39
CA ALA A 185 13.27 -0.35 -6.21
C ALA A 185 13.90 -0.94 -7.49
N ALA A 186 14.51 -2.13 -7.39
CA ALA A 186 15.08 -2.82 -8.54
C ALA A 186 14.00 -3.27 -9.54
N ASP A 187 12.85 -3.74 -9.06
CA ASP A 187 11.72 -4.16 -9.90
C ASP A 187 11.02 -2.98 -10.56
N LEU A 188 10.88 -1.87 -9.84
CA LEU A 188 10.37 -0.62 -10.41
C LEU A 188 11.26 -0.17 -11.58
N GLY A 189 12.57 -0.34 -11.46
CA GLY A 189 13.53 0.12 -12.47
C GLY A 189 13.79 1.62 -12.39
N THR A 190 14.12 2.24 -13.52
CA THR A 190 14.47 3.67 -13.60
C THR A 190 13.36 4.47 -14.28
N PRO A 191 13.36 5.82 -14.22
CA PRO A 191 12.36 6.63 -14.93
C PRO A 191 12.31 6.42 -16.46
N ASP A 192 13.41 5.95 -17.05
CA ASP A 192 13.53 5.67 -18.49
C ASP A 192 13.21 4.21 -18.84
N ALA A 193 13.34 3.30 -17.86
CA ALA A 193 12.99 1.88 -17.95
C ALA A 193 12.12 1.51 -16.76
N SER A 194 10.90 2.04 -16.72
CA SER A 194 9.96 1.85 -15.62
C SER A 194 9.16 0.57 -15.78
N ALA A 195 8.82 -0.07 -14.66
CA ALA A 195 7.75 -1.06 -14.57
C ALA A 195 6.44 -0.54 -15.20
N LYS A 196 5.56 -1.47 -15.58
CA LYS A 196 4.26 -1.14 -16.19
C LYS A 196 3.31 -0.52 -15.18
N GLY A 197 3.45 -0.84 -13.89
CA GLY A 197 2.65 -0.28 -12.82
C GLY A 197 3.18 -0.61 -11.43
N LEU A 198 2.70 0.14 -10.45
CA LEU A 198 2.86 -0.12 -9.03
C LEU A 198 1.46 -0.11 -8.43
N TYR A 199 1.07 -1.22 -7.80
CA TYR A 199 -0.20 -1.42 -7.14
C TYR A 199 0.03 -1.68 -5.66
N ILE A 200 -0.93 -1.26 -4.84
CA ILE A 200 -1.00 -1.62 -3.44
C ILE A 200 -2.38 -2.19 -3.19
N HIS A 201 -2.41 -3.44 -2.75
CA HIS A 201 -3.63 -4.17 -2.45
C HIS A 201 -3.86 -4.18 -0.95
N LEU A 202 -5.10 -3.91 -0.59
CA LEU A 202 -5.64 -4.05 0.75
C LEU A 202 -6.33 -5.39 0.87
N GLY A 203 -6.12 -6.02 2.02
CA GLY A 203 -6.69 -7.31 2.31
C GLY A 203 -6.82 -7.52 3.81
N ARG A 204 -7.51 -8.58 4.21
CA ARG A 204 -7.58 -9.01 5.60
C ARG A 204 -6.51 -10.06 5.84
N GLY A 205 -5.72 -9.85 6.88
CA GLY A 205 -4.53 -10.58 7.28
C GLY A 205 -4.67 -12.09 7.11
N LEU A 206 -3.75 -12.67 6.36
CA LEU A 206 -3.47 -14.09 6.43
C LEU A 206 -2.73 -14.36 7.75
N ALA A 207 -3.11 -15.41 8.46
CA ALA A 207 -2.47 -15.78 9.72
C ALA A 207 -1.00 -16.13 9.46
N VAL A 208 -0.10 -15.23 9.85
CA VAL A 208 1.35 -15.42 9.86
C VAL A 208 1.86 -15.10 11.26
N ALA A 209 2.90 -15.80 11.73
CA ALA A 209 3.22 -15.87 13.15
C ALA A 209 3.65 -14.53 13.76
N ARG A 210 3.98 -13.52 12.94
CA ARG A 210 4.67 -12.29 13.36
C ARG A 210 3.98 -10.98 12.99
N HIS A 211 2.79 -11.00 12.39
CA HIS A 211 2.07 -9.76 12.05
C HIS A 211 1.00 -9.44 13.11
N PRO A 212 1.13 -8.34 13.87
CA PRO A 212 0.25 -8.09 15.02
C PRO A 212 -1.15 -7.56 14.66
N PHE A 213 -1.43 -7.34 13.38
CA PHE A 213 -2.71 -6.83 12.89
C PHE A 213 -3.29 -7.75 11.83
N SER A 214 -4.62 -7.80 11.73
CA SER A 214 -5.34 -8.53 10.68
C SER A 214 -5.50 -7.70 9.39
N PHE A 215 -4.59 -6.76 9.13
CA PHE A 215 -4.52 -5.96 7.89
C PHE A 215 -3.06 -5.66 7.53
N ARG A 216 -2.73 -5.73 6.24
CA ARG A 216 -1.38 -5.46 5.71
C ARG A 216 -1.42 -5.05 4.23
N PRO A 217 -0.80 -3.95 3.79
CA PRO A 217 -0.73 -3.65 2.37
C PRO A 217 0.25 -4.61 1.67
N VAL A 218 -0.15 -5.16 0.52
CA VAL A 218 0.74 -5.90 -0.39
C VAL A 218 1.11 -4.98 -1.55
N ILE A 219 2.41 -4.78 -1.80
CA ILE A 219 2.88 -4.04 -2.98
C ILE A 219 3.04 -5.02 -4.15
N ASP A 220 2.42 -4.71 -5.30
CA ASP A 220 2.59 -5.42 -6.57
C ASP A 220 3.29 -4.48 -7.58
N VAL A 221 4.39 -4.95 -8.16
CA VAL A 221 5.06 -4.28 -9.28
C VAL A 221 4.84 -5.07 -10.56
N ALA A 222 4.03 -4.50 -11.45
CA ALA A 222 3.63 -5.13 -12.70
C ALA A 222 4.70 -4.94 -13.79
N GLY A 223 5.09 -6.03 -14.46
CA GLY A 223 6.16 -6.03 -15.46
C GLY A 223 7.49 -5.47 -14.94
N PRO A 224 8.10 -6.10 -13.92
CA PRO A 224 9.32 -5.65 -13.27
C PRO A 224 10.49 -5.57 -14.25
N GLN A 225 11.41 -4.62 -14.01
CA GLN A 225 12.53 -4.29 -14.90
C GLN A 225 13.89 -4.77 -14.37
N ARG A 226 13.87 -5.72 -13.43
CA ARG A 226 15.07 -6.21 -12.74
C ARG A 226 16.11 -6.72 -13.75
N ALA A 227 17.34 -6.24 -13.64
CA ALA A 227 18.45 -6.77 -14.44
C ALA A 227 18.70 -8.26 -14.09
N ASN A 228 19.03 -9.09 -15.10
CA ASN A 228 19.29 -10.52 -14.93
C ASN A 228 20.40 -10.88 -13.91
N SER A 229 21.18 -9.90 -13.45
CA SER A 229 22.27 -10.02 -12.46
C SER A 229 21.98 -9.33 -11.13
N ALA A 230 20.76 -8.85 -10.91
CA ALA A 230 20.36 -8.23 -9.65
C ALA A 230 20.37 -9.27 -8.51
N PRO A 231 20.62 -8.86 -7.26
CA PRO A 231 20.69 -9.78 -6.13
C PRO A 231 19.46 -10.68 -6.08
N GLU A 232 19.69 -11.94 -5.73
CA GLU A 232 18.65 -12.92 -5.42
C GLU A 232 17.57 -12.25 -4.59
N VAL A 233 16.32 -12.58 -4.92
CA VAL A 233 15.16 -12.19 -4.10
C VAL A 233 15.50 -12.54 -2.66
N PHE A 234 15.82 -11.52 -1.85
CA PHE A 234 16.42 -11.73 -0.52
C PHE A 234 15.45 -12.57 0.32
N ALA A 235 15.97 -13.43 1.21
CA ALA A 235 15.18 -14.37 2.03
C ALA A 235 14.00 -13.77 2.83
N ASN A 236 13.87 -12.44 2.90
CA ASN A 236 12.82 -11.68 3.58
C ASN A 236 12.09 -10.65 2.68
N ALA A 237 12.32 -10.68 1.37
CA ALA A 237 11.63 -9.85 0.39
C ALA A 237 10.86 -10.81 -0.50
N THR A 238 9.54 -10.68 -0.60
CA THR A 238 8.78 -11.69 -1.33
C THR A 238 9.14 -11.68 -2.81
N GLY A 239 9.19 -10.53 -3.49
CA GLY A 239 9.61 -10.39 -4.89
C GLY A 239 9.12 -11.52 -5.80
N LEU A 240 7.94 -12.07 -5.49
CA LEU A 240 7.50 -13.36 -6.00
C LEU A 240 6.99 -13.12 -7.40
N LEU A 241 7.63 -13.73 -8.40
CA LEU A 241 7.13 -13.66 -9.76
C LEU A 241 5.94 -14.60 -9.92
N ASP A 242 4.81 -14.09 -10.39
CA ASP A 242 3.72 -14.95 -10.82
C ASP A 242 3.93 -15.45 -12.27
N GLY A 243 3.00 -16.27 -12.78
CA GLY A 243 3.06 -16.78 -14.15
C GLY A 243 2.98 -15.69 -15.24
N ASP A 244 2.51 -14.48 -14.90
CA ASP A 244 2.50 -13.31 -15.77
C ASP A 244 3.78 -12.46 -15.67
N GLY A 245 4.65 -12.77 -14.70
CA GLY A 245 5.92 -12.10 -14.43
C GLY A 245 5.81 -10.86 -13.52
N ASP A 246 4.70 -10.62 -12.82
CA ASP A 246 4.52 -9.52 -11.85
C ASP A 246 5.15 -9.87 -10.49
N SER A 247 5.55 -8.88 -9.67
CA SER A 247 6.30 -9.13 -8.41
C SER A 247 5.59 -8.62 -7.15
N PHE A 248 5.47 -9.47 -6.12
CA PHE A 248 4.71 -9.19 -4.89
C PHE A 248 5.58 -8.97 -3.65
N TYR A 249 5.17 -8.03 -2.80
CA TYR A 249 5.89 -7.61 -1.60
C TYR A 249 5.00 -7.45 -0.38
N ASP A 250 5.32 -8.29 0.58
CA ASP A 250 4.74 -8.58 1.86
C ASP A 250 5.01 -7.65 3.03
N PHE A 251 6.30 -7.47 3.24
CA PHE A 251 7.09 -7.07 4.40
C PHE A 251 6.59 -6.05 5.40
N GLY A 252 5.61 -5.23 5.00
CA GLY A 252 5.27 -3.99 5.69
C GLY A 252 5.06 -4.23 7.18
N ALA A 253 5.95 -3.67 8.00
CA ALA A 253 5.78 -3.65 9.44
C ALA A 253 4.87 -2.47 9.80
N PRO A 254 3.80 -2.70 10.57
CA PRO A 254 2.90 -1.63 10.97
C PRO A 254 3.69 -0.64 11.84
N ILE A 255 3.60 0.65 11.51
CA ILE A 255 4.08 1.73 12.38
C ILE A 255 2.93 2.04 13.33
N PRO A 256 3.04 1.63 14.60
CA PRO A 256 2.04 1.99 15.57
C PRO A 256 2.07 3.51 15.79
N PRO A 257 0.99 4.05 16.33
CA PRO A 257 0.85 5.46 16.57
C PRO A 257 1.77 5.93 17.70
N GLY A 258 2.78 6.75 17.36
CA GLY A 258 3.57 7.51 18.35
C GLY A 258 2.72 8.40 19.25
N SER A 259 3.25 8.80 20.41
CA SER A 259 2.57 9.73 21.31
C SER A 259 2.26 11.04 20.60
N PRO A 260 1.16 11.76 20.93
CA PRO A 260 0.91 13.12 20.46
C PRO A 260 2.08 14.08 20.71
N ASP A 261 2.99 13.70 21.62
CA ASP A 261 4.13 14.50 22.09
C ASP A 261 5.49 14.11 21.46
N ASP A 262 5.53 13.20 20.48
CA ASP A 262 6.76 12.77 19.76
C ASP A 262 6.92 13.40 18.36
#